data_AF-A0A959ATP3-F1
#
_entry.id   AF-A0A959ATP3-F1
#
_cell.length_a   1.000
_cell.length_b   1.000
_cell.length_c   1.000
_cell.angle_alpha   90.00
_cell.angle_beta   90.00
_cell.angle_gamma   90.00
#
_symmetry.space_group_name_H-M   'P 1'
#
loop_
_entity.id
_entity.type
_entity.pdbx_description
1 polymer ?
#
loop_
_entity_poly.entity_id
_entity_poly.type
_entity_poly.pdbx_seq_one_letter_code
_entity_poly.pdbx_strand_id
1 'polypeptide(L)'
;MPMEEAFARLMVALREVAQDYGARQAVLEETFTECVRITRKKFAGLGIEEIREAYRMWAAGELNLRKGEAEMYGGQFNAAQLGKVLAAYMEQRRVALGAYLRELEDYYREQEKANKKERLKREYEENFERNLRDFQPKSWREVPFHWFETAWKRGLIRLTETEQVKVLAQARALALEEAEEEKEKANIFQRKQVEKLAEGEGLEGRAKTIARKLALFQKFYQNQQK
;
A
#
# COMPACT_ATOMS: atom_id res chain seq x y z
N MET A 1 26.30 24.94 14.56
CA MET A 1 27.38 24.69 15.54
C MET A 1 28.70 25.01 14.88
N PRO A 2 29.61 25.76 15.52
CA PRO A 2 30.95 26.00 15.00
C PRO A 2 31.67 24.68 14.71
N MET A 3 32.42 24.60 13.62
CA MET A 3 33.05 23.36 13.15
C MET A 3 34.05 22.77 14.18
N GLU A 4 34.68 23.63 14.97
CA GLU A 4 35.62 23.25 16.03
C GLU A 4 34.92 22.60 17.23
N GLU A 5 33.73 23.07 17.59
CA GLU A 5 32.96 22.52 18.71
C GLU A 5 32.43 21.12 18.39
N ALA A 6 32.00 20.89 17.15
CA ALA A 6 31.59 19.56 16.69
C ALA A 6 32.75 18.56 16.67
N PHE A 7 33.95 19.01 16.29
CA PHE A 7 35.17 18.20 16.32
C PHE A 7 35.53 17.80 17.76
N ALA A 8 35.53 18.75 18.69
CA ALA A 8 35.84 18.51 20.09
C ALA A 8 34.86 17.51 20.73
N ARG A 9 33.54 17.68 20.49
CA ARG A 9 32.52 16.77 21.02
C ARG A 9 32.67 15.35 20.48
N LEU A 10 32.93 15.20 19.18
CA LEU A 10 33.17 13.90 18.57
C LEU A 10 34.44 13.24 19.13
N MET A 11 35.50 14.02 19.34
CA MET A 11 36.73 13.51 19.95
C MET A 11 36.50 13.01 21.38
N VAL A 12 35.72 13.73 22.20
CA VAL A 12 35.34 13.28 23.54
C VAL A 12 34.57 11.96 23.48
N ALA A 13 33.55 11.88 22.62
CA ALA A 13 32.75 10.66 22.48
C ALA A 13 33.58 9.44 22.08
N LEU A 14 34.56 9.60 21.18
CA LEU A 14 35.44 8.52 20.77
C LEU A 14 36.39 8.07 21.89
N ARG A 15 36.82 8.99 22.77
CA ARG A 15 37.61 8.63 23.96
C ARG A 15 36.81 7.82 24.96
N GLU A 16 35.59 8.26 25.25
CA GLU A 16 34.69 7.53 26.16
C GLU A 16 34.41 6.13 25.63
N VAL A 17 34.09 6.01 24.34
CA VAL A 17 33.90 4.71 23.68
C VAL A 17 35.17 3.84 23.76
N ALA A 18 36.35 4.42 23.54
CA ALA A 18 37.58 3.65 23.71
C ALA A 18 37.74 3.13 25.15
N GLN A 19 37.46 3.97 26.15
CA GLN A 19 37.56 3.62 27.57
C GLN A 19 36.54 2.56 27.99
N ASP A 20 35.27 2.77 27.66
CA ASP A 20 34.15 1.92 28.10
C ASP A 20 34.23 0.51 27.49
N TYR A 21 34.74 0.40 26.26
CA TYR A 21 34.70 -0.84 25.49
C TYR A 21 36.06 -1.55 25.38
N GLY A 22 37.04 -1.17 26.21
CA GLY A 22 38.18 -2.02 26.49
C GLY A 22 39.53 -1.60 25.93
N ALA A 23 39.75 -0.30 25.68
CA ALA A 23 41.10 0.22 25.49
C ALA A 23 41.90 0.05 26.80
N ARG A 24 42.78 -0.95 26.84
CA ARG A 24 43.61 -1.28 28.02
C ARG A 24 44.94 -0.52 28.03
N GLN A 25 45.28 0.12 26.93
CA GLN A 25 46.50 0.91 26.76
C GLN A 25 46.12 2.35 26.45
N ALA A 26 47.02 3.29 26.77
CA ALA A 26 46.87 4.67 26.35
C ALA A 26 46.83 4.74 24.81
N VAL A 27 45.76 5.31 24.28
CA VAL A 27 45.59 5.52 22.84
C VAL A 27 46.20 6.87 22.48
N LEU A 28 47.04 6.89 21.44
CA LEU A 28 47.72 8.10 20.97
C LEU A 28 46.74 9.14 20.43
N GLU A 29 47.06 10.42 20.60
CA GLU A 29 46.24 11.55 20.14
C GLU A 29 46.01 11.53 18.63
N GLU A 30 47.02 11.12 17.88
CA GLU A 30 46.99 10.98 16.43
C GLU A 30 45.98 9.92 15.99
N THR A 31 45.80 8.87 16.82
CA THR A 31 44.81 7.82 16.55
C THR A 31 43.41 8.36 16.73
N PHE A 32 43.14 9.13 17.78
CA PHE A 32 41.85 9.80 17.94
C PHE A 32 41.59 10.83 16.83
N THR A 33 42.61 11.56 16.41
CA THR A 33 42.51 12.51 15.31
C THR A 33 42.12 11.82 14.00
N GLU A 34 42.72 10.65 13.70
CA GLU A 34 42.34 9.86 12.54
C GLU A 34 40.94 9.25 12.67
N CYS A 35 40.57 8.76 13.85
CA CYS A 35 39.22 8.28 14.15
C CYS A 35 38.16 9.36 13.85
N VAL A 36 38.36 10.59 14.36
CA VAL A 36 37.48 11.73 14.08
C VAL A 36 37.42 12.00 12.57
N ARG A 37 38.55 11.96 11.87
CA ARG A 37 38.63 12.19 10.42
C ARG A 37 37.83 11.15 9.64
N ILE A 38 37.99 9.87 9.97
CA ILE A 38 37.25 8.76 9.33
C ILE A 38 35.76 8.90 9.61
N THR A 39 35.36 9.13 10.87
CA THR A 39 33.95 9.30 11.24
C THR A 39 33.32 10.45 10.45
N ARG A 40 33.97 11.61 10.38
CA ARG A 40 33.43 12.76 9.61
C ARG A 40 33.40 12.53 8.10
N LYS A 41 34.38 11.82 7.53
CA LYS A 41 34.47 11.65 6.06
C LYS A 41 33.63 10.48 5.54
N LYS A 42 33.48 9.42 6.33
CA LYS A 42 32.83 8.16 5.90
C LYS A 42 31.50 7.90 6.61
N PHE A 43 31.33 8.46 7.81
CA PHE A 43 30.19 8.22 8.69
C PHE A 43 29.48 9.53 9.09
N ALA A 44 29.52 10.55 8.22
CA ALA A 44 29.00 11.90 8.49
C ALA A 44 27.52 11.94 8.89
N GLY A 45 26.75 10.93 8.47
CA GLY A 45 25.33 10.80 8.79
C GLY A 45 25.03 10.20 10.17
N LEU A 46 26.06 9.83 10.94
CA LEU A 46 25.91 9.32 12.30
C LEU A 46 26.00 10.47 13.32
N GLY A 47 25.02 10.53 14.22
CA GLY A 47 25.09 11.34 15.43
C GLY A 47 26.08 10.77 16.46
N ILE A 48 26.47 11.60 17.43
CA ILE A 48 27.36 11.17 18.53
C ILE A 48 26.74 10.01 19.33
N GLU A 49 25.45 10.08 19.62
CA GLU A 49 24.75 8.99 20.34
C GLU A 49 24.70 7.70 19.51
N GLU A 50 24.63 7.79 18.19
CA GLU A 50 24.67 6.61 17.32
C GLU A 50 26.05 5.94 17.31
N ILE A 51 27.13 6.69 17.52
CA ILE A 51 28.47 6.11 17.69
C ILE A 51 28.53 5.29 18.98
N ARG A 52 27.97 5.81 20.07
CA ARG A 52 27.89 5.07 21.35
C ARG A 52 27.02 3.83 21.21
N GLU A 53 25.87 3.97 20.53
CA GLU A 53 24.96 2.85 20.29
C GLU A 53 25.60 1.77 19.41
N ALA A 54 26.33 2.15 18.36
CA ALA A 54 27.08 1.21 17.54
C ALA A 54 28.03 0.34 18.39
N TYR A 55 28.67 0.92 19.40
CA TYR A 55 29.53 0.17 20.32
C TYR A 55 28.76 -0.67 21.34
N ARG A 56 27.59 -0.23 21.81
CA ARG A 56 26.69 -1.08 22.63
C ARG A 56 26.27 -2.33 21.86
N MET A 57 25.80 -2.15 20.62
CA MET A 57 25.38 -3.24 19.75
C MET A 57 26.55 -4.17 19.41
N TRP A 58 27.74 -3.62 19.18
CA TRP A 58 28.94 -4.41 18.97
C TRP A 58 29.27 -5.27 20.20
N ALA A 59 29.28 -4.67 21.39
CA ALA A 59 29.57 -5.38 22.64
C ALA A 59 28.51 -6.44 22.99
N ALA A 60 27.24 -6.20 22.62
CA ALA A 60 26.14 -7.15 22.77
C ALA A 60 26.16 -8.28 21.72
N GLY A 61 27.01 -8.19 20.68
CA GLY A 61 27.05 -9.15 19.58
C GLY A 61 25.88 -9.03 18.60
N GLU A 62 25.22 -7.88 18.57
CA GLU A 62 24.06 -7.60 17.71
C GLU A 62 24.46 -7.14 16.31
N LEU A 63 25.70 -6.66 16.14
CA LEU A 63 26.23 -6.32 14.83
C LEU A 63 26.65 -7.57 14.06
N ASN A 64 26.30 -7.62 12.77
CA ASN A 64 26.70 -8.70 11.86
C ASN A 64 28.18 -8.57 11.46
N LEU A 65 29.07 -8.89 12.38
CA LEU A 65 30.52 -8.94 12.20
C LEU A 65 31.01 -10.38 12.38
N ARG A 66 31.95 -10.82 11.55
CA ARG A 66 32.59 -12.12 11.79
C ARG A 66 33.48 -12.04 13.02
N LYS A 67 33.67 -13.19 13.68
CA LYS A 67 34.62 -13.31 14.79
C LYS A 67 36.00 -12.79 14.36
N GLY A 68 36.62 -11.95 15.20
CA GLY A 68 37.89 -11.29 14.89
C GLY A 68 37.82 -10.04 14.01
N GLU A 69 36.70 -9.70 13.37
CA GLU A 69 36.68 -8.56 12.44
C GLU A 69 36.81 -7.22 13.16
N ALA A 70 36.24 -7.02 14.34
CA ALA A 70 36.34 -5.77 15.10
C ALA A 70 36.92 -5.97 16.52
N GLU A 71 37.65 -7.06 16.74
CA GLU A 71 38.26 -7.33 18.05
C GLU A 71 39.44 -6.38 18.34
N MET A 72 39.52 -5.90 19.58
CA MET A 72 40.66 -5.12 20.06
C MET A 72 41.75 -6.08 20.57
N TYR A 73 42.45 -6.76 19.66
CA TYR A 73 43.57 -7.63 20.04
C TYR A 73 44.61 -6.86 20.86
N GLY A 74 45.01 -7.41 22.01
CA GLY A 74 45.92 -6.73 22.95
C GLY A 74 45.33 -5.50 23.67
N GLY A 75 44.02 -5.25 23.55
CA GLY A 75 43.34 -4.10 24.14
C GLY A 75 43.64 -2.76 23.45
N GLN A 76 43.98 -2.80 22.15
CA GLN A 76 44.34 -1.63 21.36
C GLN A 76 43.15 -1.13 20.53
N PHE A 77 42.57 -0.01 20.96
CA PHE A 77 41.62 0.74 20.16
C PHE A 77 42.34 1.43 18.99
N ASN A 78 41.78 1.31 17.78
CA ASN A 78 42.35 1.94 16.59
C ASN A 78 41.27 2.29 15.56
N ALA A 79 41.65 3.12 14.59
CA ALA A 79 40.74 3.64 13.57
C ALA A 79 40.13 2.56 12.65
N ALA A 80 40.84 1.44 12.43
CA ALA A 80 40.32 0.33 11.65
C ALA A 80 39.20 -0.41 12.39
N GLN A 81 39.37 -0.64 13.69
CA GLN A 81 38.35 -1.24 14.55
C GLN A 81 37.08 -0.38 14.60
N LEU A 82 37.26 0.93 14.83
CA LEU A 82 36.18 1.91 14.78
C LEU A 82 35.43 1.87 13.44
N GLY A 83 36.17 1.92 12.33
CA GLY A 83 35.57 1.90 11.00
C GLY A 83 34.71 0.65 10.75
N LYS A 84 35.12 -0.51 11.25
CA LYS A 84 34.36 -1.77 11.10
C LYS A 84 33.09 -1.79 11.94
N VAL A 85 33.15 -1.32 13.20
CA VAL A 85 31.96 -1.20 14.07
C VAL A 85 30.94 -0.25 13.45
N LEU A 86 31.38 0.96 13.05
CA LEU A 86 30.47 1.95 12.47
C LEU A 86 29.90 1.50 11.12
N ALA A 87 30.68 0.79 10.30
CA ALA A 87 30.19 0.25 9.03
C ALA A 87 29.10 -0.81 9.25
N ALA A 88 29.31 -1.73 10.19
CA ALA A 88 28.30 -2.75 10.51
C ALA A 88 27.01 -2.12 11.07
N TYR A 89 27.13 -1.11 11.94
CA TYR A 89 25.98 -0.36 12.44
C TYR A 89 25.23 0.35 11.31
N MET A 90 25.94 1.04 10.40
CA MET A 90 25.30 1.70 9.25
C MET A 90 24.52 0.74 8.35
N GLU A 91 25.05 -0.47 8.14
CA GLU A 91 24.37 -1.48 7.33
C GLU A 91 23.05 -1.92 8.00
N GLN A 92 23.08 -2.21 9.29
CA GLN A 92 21.87 -2.57 10.04
C GLN A 92 20.86 -1.41 10.09
N ARG A 93 21.33 -0.19 10.32
CA ARG A 93 20.51 1.04 10.30
C ARG A 93 19.85 1.23 8.93
N ARG A 94 20.55 0.96 7.84
CA ARG A 94 20.01 1.06 6.47
C ARG A 94 18.84 0.12 6.25
N VAL A 95 18.93 -1.12 6.75
CA VAL A 95 17.84 -2.10 6.66
C VAL A 95 16.62 -1.63 7.45
N ALA A 96 16.81 -1.21 8.70
CA ALA A 96 15.73 -0.73 9.56
C ALA A 96 15.04 0.51 8.99
N LEU A 97 15.83 1.50 8.55
CA LEU A 97 15.29 2.71 7.92
C LEU A 97 14.55 2.38 6.62
N GLY A 98 15.06 1.45 5.82
CA GLY A 98 14.39 1.00 4.61
C GLY A 98 13.04 0.33 4.88
N ALA A 99 12.91 -0.44 5.98
CA ALA A 99 11.64 -1.01 6.40
C ALA A 99 10.64 0.07 6.81
N TYR A 100 11.06 1.00 7.67
CA TYR A 100 10.23 2.11 8.11
C TYR A 100 9.72 2.98 6.95
N LEU A 101 10.60 3.31 5.98
CA LEU A 101 10.20 4.12 4.83
C LEU A 101 9.17 3.41 3.94
N ARG A 102 9.27 2.09 3.79
CA ARG A 102 8.26 1.30 3.04
C ARG A 102 6.91 1.30 3.76
N GLU A 103 6.91 1.06 5.07
CA GLU A 103 5.67 1.10 5.88
C GLU A 103 5.01 2.49 5.81
N LEU A 104 5.81 3.55 5.86
CA LEU A 104 5.32 4.92 5.74
C LEU A 104 4.72 5.19 4.36
N GLU A 105 5.37 4.72 3.29
CA GLU A 105 4.85 4.85 1.92
C GLU A 105 3.53 4.08 1.73
N ASP A 106 3.45 2.85 2.24
CA ASP A 106 2.25 2.03 2.18
C ASP A 106 1.09 2.68 2.96
N TYR A 107 1.36 3.23 4.14
CA TYR A 107 0.40 4.01 4.92
C TYR A 107 -0.16 5.19 4.11
N TYR A 108 0.70 6.01 3.50
CA TYR A 108 0.24 7.15 2.70
C TYR A 108 -0.54 6.70 1.45
N ARG A 109 -0.13 5.63 0.78
CA ARG A 109 -0.86 5.06 -0.37
C ARG A 109 -2.25 4.57 0.04
N GLU A 110 -2.39 3.95 1.20
CA GLU A 110 -3.69 3.52 1.73
C GLU A 110 -4.59 4.71 2.06
N GLN A 111 -4.04 5.73 2.71
CA GLN A 111 -4.75 6.98 3.00
C GLN A 111 -5.21 7.68 1.71
N GLU A 112 -4.35 7.79 0.69
CA GLU A 112 -4.73 8.38 -0.60
C GLU A 112 -5.84 7.58 -1.30
N LYS A 113 -5.76 6.24 -1.27
CA LYS A 113 -6.82 5.38 -1.82
C LYS A 113 -8.13 5.56 -1.07
N ALA A 114 -8.09 5.62 0.26
CA ALA A 114 -9.27 5.84 1.11
C ALA A 114 -9.89 7.22 0.82
N ASN A 115 -9.09 8.28 0.83
CA ASN A 115 -9.51 9.64 0.54
C ASN A 115 -10.09 9.77 -0.87
N LYS A 116 -9.46 9.15 -1.87
CA LYS A 116 -9.97 9.13 -3.25
C LYS A 116 -11.30 8.39 -3.34
N LYS A 117 -11.43 7.25 -2.66
CA LYS A 117 -12.68 6.46 -2.62
C LYS A 117 -13.80 7.24 -1.92
N GLU A 118 -13.51 7.90 -0.82
CA GLU A 118 -14.47 8.72 -0.10
C GLU A 118 -14.90 9.94 -0.93
N ARG A 119 -13.96 10.63 -1.57
CA ARG A 119 -14.26 11.75 -2.46
C ARG A 119 -15.15 11.31 -3.63
N LEU A 120 -14.78 10.24 -4.34
CA LEU A 120 -15.58 9.70 -5.43
C LEU A 120 -16.96 9.24 -4.96
N LYS A 121 -17.05 8.66 -3.75
CA LYS A 121 -18.33 8.28 -3.15
C LYS A 121 -19.20 9.51 -2.88
N ARG A 122 -18.64 10.58 -2.31
CA ARG A 122 -19.35 11.83 -2.06
C ARG A 122 -19.81 12.49 -3.35
N GLU A 123 -18.90 12.62 -4.33
CA GLU A 123 -19.22 13.15 -5.66
C GLU A 123 -20.33 12.34 -6.34
N TYR A 124 -20.27 11.01 -6.26
CA TYR A 124 -21.34 10.14 -6.73
C TYR A 124 -22.64 10.40 -5.99
N GLU A 125 -22.61 10.48 -4.65
CA GLU A 125 -23.80 10.64 -3.84
C GLU A 125 -24.53 11.97 -4.07
N GLU A 126 -23.77 13.07 -4.15
CA GLU A 126 -24.25 14.43 -4.41
C GLU A 126 -24.81 14.58 -5.82
N ASN A 127 -24.15 13.99 -6.81
CA ASN A 127 -24.53 14.16 -8.22
C ASN A 127 -25.44 13.04 -8.74
N PHE A 128 -25.75 12.01 -7.94
CA PHE A 128 -26.48 10.83 -8.41
C PHE A 128 -27.82 11.18 -9.07
N GLU A 129 -28.64 12.04 -8.47
CA GLU A 129 -29.94 12.39 -9.04
C GLU A 129 -29.82 13.17 -10.34
N ARG A 130 -28.85 14.10 -10.43
CA ARG A 130 -28.57 14.83 -11.66
C ARG A 130 -28.11 13.86 -12.75
N ASN A 131 -27.13 13.02 -12.44
CA ASN A 131 -26.62 12.01 -13.37
C ASN A 131 -27.72 11.03 -13.81
N LEU A 132 -28.64 10.67 -12.91
CA LEU A 132 -29.77 9.81 -13.23
C LEU A 132 -30.77 10.49 -14.18
N ARG A 133 -31.00 11.80 -14.06
CA ARG A 133 -31.90 12.56 -14.95
C ARG A 133 -31.27 12.87 -16.30
N ASP A 134 -29.99 13.25 -16.30
CA ASP A 134 -29.28 13.70 -17.50
C ASP A 134 -28.87 12.51 -18.40
N PHE A 135 -28.78 11.31 -17.85
CA PHE A 135 -28.48 10.11 -18.61
C PHE A 135 -29.67 9.73 -19.49
N GLN A 136 -29.46 9.63 -20.80
CA GLN A 136 -30.50 9.24 -21.77
C GLN A 136 -30.15 7.90 -22.41
N PRO A 137 -30.37 6.77 -21.70
CA PRO A 137 -30.07 5.46 -22.25
C PRO A 137 -31.01 5.14 -23.42
N LYS A 138 -30.46 4.61 -24.51
CA LYS A 138 -31.27 4.10 -25.64
C LYS A 138 -31.84 2.72 -25.35
N SER A 139 -31.19 1.96 -24.48
CA SER A 139 -31.56 0.60 -24.11
C SER A 139 -31.28 0.34 -22.64
N TRP A 140 -32.02 -0.61 -22.06
CA TRP A 140 -31.77 -1.11 -20.70
C TRP A 140 -30.34 -1.64 -20.52
N ARG A 141 -29.68 -2.10 -21.60
CA ARG A 141 -28.29 -2.58 -21.56
C ARG A 141 -27.29 -1.52 -21.11
N GLU A 142 -27.53 -0.26 -21.51
CA GLU A 142 -26.67 0.90 -21.22
C GLU A 142 -26.77 1.36 -19.76
N VAL A 143 -27.84 0.98 -19.06
CA VAL A 143 -28.08 1.37 -17.67
C VAL A 143 -27.05 0.70 -16.74
N PRO A 144 -26.30 1.47 -15.92
CA PRO A 144 -25.38 0.88 -14.94
C PRO A 144 -26.14 0.08 -13.87
N PHE A 145 -25.72 -1.15 -13.63
CA PHE A 145 -26.41 -2.07 -12.69
C PHE A 145 -26.52 -1.50 -11.27
N HIS A 146 -25.48 -0.82 -10.77
CA HIS A 146 -25.42 -0.29 -9.42
C HIS A 146 -26.40 0.88 -9.20
N TRP A 147 -26.93 1.50 -10.25
CA TRP A 147 -27.87 2.62 -10.13
C TRP A 147 -29.24 2.19 -9.60
N PHE A 148 -29.67 0.97 -9.90
CA PHE A 148 -30.96 0.46 -9.40
C PHE A 148 -30.98 0.45 -7.87
N GLU A 149 -29.94 -0.08 -7.23
CA GLU A 149 -29.88 -0.15 -5.76
C GLU A 149 -29.86 1.24 -5.14
N THR A 150 -29.08 2.17 -5.71
CA THR A 150 -29.03 3.55 -5.24
C THR A 150 -30.38 4.26 -5.40
N ALA A 151 -31.04 4.09 -6.55
CA ALA A 151 -32.36 4.68 -6.83
C ALA A 151 -33.47 4.07 -5.94
N TRP A 152 -33.41 2.76 -5.70
CA TRP A 152 -34.34 2.05 -4.82
C TRP A 152 -34.21 2.50 -3.37
N LYS A 153 -32.97 2.54 -2.83
CA LYS A 153 -32.70 2.98 -1.45
C LYS A 153 -33.14 4.42 -1.19
N ARG A 154 -33.03 5.29 -2.20
CA ARG A 154 -33.49 6.69 -2.14
C ARG A 154 -34.99 6.87 -2.39
N GLY A 155 -35.71 5.79 -2.69
CA GLY A 155 -37.15 5.84 -2.98
C GLY A 155 -37.50 6.52 -4.31
N LEU A 156 -36.53 6.73 -5.20
CA LEU A 156 -36.73 7.34 -6.53
C LEU A 156 -37.50 6.40 -7.47
N ILE A 157 -37.41 5.10 -7.22
CA ILE A 157 -38.20 4.07 -7.89
C ILE A 157 -38.89 3.20 -6.84
N ARG A 158 -40.11 2.77 -7.16
CA ARG A 158 -40.86 1.77 -6.40
C ARG A 158 -41.47 0.78 -7.38
N LEU A 159 -41.36 -0.51 -7.05
CA LEU A 159 -41.93 -1.62 -7.80
C LEU A 159 -42.91 -2.34 -6.90
N THR A 160 -44.13 -2.57 -7.38
CA THR A 160 -45.07 -3.46 -6.71
C THR A 160 -44.62 -4.92 -6.84
N GLU A 161 -45.12 -5.81 -5.99
CA GLU A 161 -44.78 -7.24 -6.09
C GLU A 161 -45.12 -7.83 -7.47
N THR A 162 -46.25 -7.42 -8.04
CA THR A 162 -46.69 -7.86 -9.38
C THR A 162 -45.75 -7.38 -10.49
N GLU A 163 -45.16 -6.20 -10.35
CA GLU A 163 -44.19 -5.65 -11.29
C GLU A 163 -42.81 -6.33 -11.15
N GLN A 164 -42.39 -6.64 -9.93
CA GLN A 164 -41.14 -7.36 -9.69
C GLN A 164 -41.16 -8.74 -10.36
N VAL A 165 -42.27 -9.48 -10.24
CA VAL A 165 -42.44 -10.79 -10.88
C VAL A 165 -42.39 -10.66 -12.40
N LYS A 166 -43.05 -9.65 -12.98
CA LYS A 166 -43.04 -9.41 -14.44
C LYS A 166 -41.64 -9.08 -14.96
N VAL A 167 -40.94 -8.17 -14.28
CA VAL A 167 -39.58 -7.76 -14.66
C VAL A 167 -38.61 -8.93 -14.54
N LEU A 168 -38.73 -9.76 -13.50
CA LEU A 168 -37.89 -10.94 -13.33
C LEU A 168 -38.14 -11.98 -14.42
N ALA A 169 -39.41 -12.22 -14.79
CA ALA A 169 -39.75 -13.13 -15.88
C ALA A 169 -39.17 -12.66 -17.23
N GLN A 170 -39.30 -11.36 -17.52
CA GLN A 170 -38.70 -10.75 -18.72
C GLN A 170 -37.17 -10.86 -18.70
N ALA A 171 -36.55 -10.60 -17.55
CA ALA A 171 -35.10 -10.66 -17.41
C ALA A 171 -34.55 -12.09 -17.55
N ARG A 172 -35.29 -13.12 -17.11
CA ARG A 172 -34.91 -14.53 -17.32
C ARG A 172 -34.95 -14.90 -18.80
N ALA A 173 -35.97 -14.46 -19.54
CA ALA A 173 -36.03 -14.68 -20.98
C ALA A 173 -34.86 -14.02 -21.72
N LEU A 174 -34.56 -12.76 -21.39
CA LEU A 174 -33.42 -12.02 -21.97
C LEU A 174 -32.06 -12.61 -21.56
N ALA A 175 -31.92 -13.12 -20.32
CA ALA A 175 -30.70 -13.79 -19.88
C ALA A 175 -30.43 -15.07 -20.67
N LEU A 176 -31.50 -15.80 -21.03
CA LEU A 176 -31.42 -17.00 -21.85
C LEU A 176 -31.00 -16.64 -23.29
N GLU A 177 -31.63 -15.64 -23.88
CA GLU A 177 -31.31 -15.13 -25.22
C GLU A 177 -29.86 -14.63 -25.33
N GLU A 178 -29.39 -13.82 -24.37
CA GLU A 178 -27.99 -13.36 -24.35
C GLU A 178 -27.00 -14.53 -24.18
N ALA A 179 -27.35 -15.54 -23.37
CA ALA A 179 -26.52 -16.72 -23.22
C ALA A 179 -26.47 -17.56 -24.50
N GLU A 180 -27.58 -17.66 -25.25
CA GLU A 180 -27.62 -18.35 -26.55
C GLU A 180 -26.81 -17.60 -27.61
N GLU A 181 -26.96 -16.27 -27.71
CA GLU A 181 -26.13 -15.45 -28.61
C GLU A 181 -24.63 -15.55 -28.29
N GLU A 182 -24.25 -15.59 -27.01
CA GLU A 182 -22.86 -15.78 -26.58
C GLU A 182 -22.34 -17.17 -26.99
N LYS A 183 -23.18 -18.22 -26.89
CA LYS A 183 -22.82 -19.59 -27.33
C LYS A 183 -22.60 -19.67 -28.84
N GLU A 184 -23.42 -18.97 -29.62
CA GLU A 184 -23.30 -18.92 -31.08
C GLU A 184 -22.02 -18.20 -31.52
N LYS A 185 -21.66 -17.11 -30.84
CA LYS A 185 -20.47 -16.29 -31.15
C LYS A 185 -19.16 -16.84 -30.53
N ALA A 186 -19.24 -17.78 -29.59
CA ALA A 186 -18.09 -18.34 -28.89
C ALA A 186 -17.33 -19.40 -29.71
N ASN A 187 -15.99 -19.34 -29.68
CA ASN A 187 -15.13 -20.39 -30.20
C ASN A 187 -15.25 -21.69 -29.37
N ILE A 188 -14.80 -22.83 -29.93
CA ILE A 188 -14.95 -24.19 -29.34
C ILE A 188 -14.50 -24.28 -27.87
N PHE A 189 -13.45 -23.56 -27.49
CA PHE A 189 -12.94 -23.52 -26.11
C PHE A 189 -13.80 -22.67 -25.15
N GLN A 190 -14.45 -21.63 -25.65
CA GLN A 190 -15.29 -20.72 -24.85
C GLN A 190 -16.71 -21.28 -24.66
N ARG A 191 -17.21 -22.12 -25.58
CA ARG A 191 -18.55 -22.74 -25.50
C ARG A 191 -18.80 -23.48 -24.19
N LYS A 192 -17.86 -24.31 -23.72
CA LYS A 192 -17.98 -25.04 -22.43
C LYS A 192 -18.02 -24.11 -21.22
N GLN A 193 -17.41 -22.93 -21.31
CA GLN A 193 -17.38 -21.94 -20.24
C GLN A 193 -18.69 -21.14 -20.20
N VAL A 194 -19.22 -20.77 -21.37
CA VAL A 194 -20.53 -20.13 -21.52
C VAL A 194 -21.66 -21.10 -21.13
N GLU A 195 -21.58 -22.38 -21.48
CA GLU A 195 -22.53 -23.41 -21.05
C GLU A 195 -22.61 -23.53 -19.52
N LYS A 196 -21.46 -23.61 -18.83
CA LYS A 196 -21.43 -23.62 -17.36
C LYS A 196 -21.98 -22.34 -16.72
N LEU A 197 -21.82 -21.19 -17.36
CA LEU A 197 -22.35 -19.90 -16.87
C LEU A 197 -23.84 -19.71 -17.21
N ALA A 198 -24.33 -20.40 -18.23
CA ALA A 198 -25.72 -20.41 -18.68
C ALA A 198 -26.59 -21.42 -17.92
N GLU A 199 -26.01 -22.20 -17.01
CA GLU A 199 -26.70 -23.19 -16.19
C GLU A 199 -26.72 -22.78 -14.69
N GLY A 200 -27.81 -23.14 -14.00
CA GLY A 200 -27.93 -23.02 -12.55
C GLY A 200 -27.81 -21.58 -12.02
N GLU A 201 -26.88 -21.38 -11.07
CA GLU A 201 -26.70 -20.11 -10.34
C GLU A 201 -26.17 -18.96 -11.22
N GLY A 202 -25.46 -19.26 -12.31
CA GLY A 202 -24.91 -18.27 -13.23
C GLY A 202 -26.01 -17.55 -14.03
N LEU A 203 -26.99 -18.31 -14.54
CA LEU A 203 -28.14 -17.77 -15.26
C LEU A 203 -29.01 -16.89 -14.35
N GLU A 204 -29.25 -17.33 -13.11
CA GLU A 204 -30.05 -16.58 -12.14
C GLU A 204 -29.34 -15.28 -11.70
N GLY A 205 -28.00 -15.30 -11.56
CA GLY A 205 -27.20 -14.09 -11.31
C GLY A 205 -27.28 -13.08 -12.47
N ARG A 206 -27.21 -13.55 -13.71
CA ARG A 206 -27.41 -12.73 -14.92
C ARG A 206 -28.82 -12.16 -14.98
N ALA A 207 -29.84 -12.99 -14.76
CA ALA A 207 -31.23 -12.58 -14.74
C ALA A 207 -31.50 -11.50 -13.68
N LYS A 208 -30.95 -11.60 -12.47
CA LYS A 208 -31.05 -10.55 -11.44
C LYS A 208 -30.39 -9.24 -11.88
N THR A 209 -29.25 -9.32 -12.58
CA THR A 209 -28.56 -8.14 -13.13
C THR A 209 -29.38 -7.44 -14.19
N ILE A 210 -29.93 -8.21 -15.14
CA ILE A 210 -30.81 -7.71 -16.20
C ILE A 210 -32.08 -7.13 -15.59
N ALA A 211 -32.70 -7.82 -14.62
CA ALA A 211 -33.93 -7.38 -13.95
C ALA A 211 -33.77 -5.98 -13.32
N ARG A 212 -32.65 -5.74 -12.64
CA ARG A 212 -32.37 -4.43 -12.01
C ARG A 212 -32.19 -3.31 -13.03
N LYS A 213 -31.45 -3.57 -14.10
CA LYS A 213 -31.28 -2.59 -15.20
C LYS A 213 -32.61 -2.30 -15.90
N LEU A 214 -33.36 -3.35 -16.21
CA LEU A 214 -34.64 -3.30 -16.91
C LEU A 214 -35.73 -2.61 -16.07
N ALA A 215 -35.79 -2.89 -14.77
CA ALA A 215 -36.67 -2.19 -13.85
C ALA A 215 -36.40 -0.69 -13.80
N LEU A 216 -35.12 -0.29 -13.67
CA LEU A 216 -34.76 1.13 -13.65
C LEU A 216 -35.11 1.79 -14.98
N PHE A 217 -34.85 1.10 -16.10
CA PHE A 217 -35.17 1.58 -17.45
C PHE A 217 -36.67 1.85 -17.65
N GLN A 218 -37.50 0.85 -17.34
CA GLN A 218 -38.95 0.94 -17.48
C GLN A 218 -39.56 1.99 -16.55
N LYS A 219 -39.12 2.04 -15.29
CA LYS A 219 -39.74 2.92 -14.30
C LYS A 219 -39.31 4.36 -14.39
N PHE A 220 -38.03 4.61 -14.67
CA PHE A 220 -37.47 5.95 -14.62
C PHE A 220 -37.38 6.61 -16.00
N TYR A 221 -36.95 5.89 -17.04
CA TYR A 221 -36.70 6.50 -18.35
C TYR A 221 -37.89 6.37 -19.32
N GLN A 222 -38.55 5.20 -19.39
CA GLN A 222 -39.71 5.03 -20.27
C GLN A 222 -40.95 5.82 -19.82
N ASN A 223 -41.11 6.05 -18.51
CA ASN A 223 -42.22 6.84 -17.99
C ASN A 223 -42.03 8.36 -18.12
N GLN A 224 -40.81 8.84 -18.37
CA GLN A 224 -40.55 10.27 -18.62
C GLN A 224 -40.67 10.67 -20.11
N GLN A 225 -40.80 9.70 -21.01
CA GLN A 225 -41.02 9.94 -22.45
C GLN A 225 -42.51 10.00 -22.84
N LYS A 226 -43.42 9.93 -21.86
CA LYS A 226 -44.87 10.14 -22.03
C LYS A 226 -45.27 11.48 -21.42
#